data_AF-A0AAD4VIH1-F1
#
_entry.id   AF-A0AAD4VIH1-F1
#
_cell.length_a   1.000
_cell.length_b   1.000
_cell.length_c   1.000
_cell.angle_alpha   90.00
_cell.angle_beta   90.00
_cell.angle_gamma   90.00
#
_symmetry.space_group_name_H-M   'P 1'
#
loop_
_entity.id
_entity.type
_entity.pdbx_description
1 polymer ?
#
loop_
_entity_poly.entity_id
_entity_poly.type
_entity_poly.pdbx_seq_one_letter_code
_entity_poly.pdbx_strand_id
1 'polypeptide(L)'
;MHCRAGFDTVGDQWQTVCVPFSSLKPIFQARTVSDAPPFDPSNIVSLQLMFSKFEFDGKLNPTFVEGAFKLPLSSIRAYLKEPITPRFVHLGSAGATRPDRPGLDLSKQPPAVRLNKELDFILTFKLKVSY
;
A
#
# COMPACT_ATOMS: atom_id res chain seq x y z
N MET A 1 5.04 -18.05 10.73
CA MET A 1 5.90 -17.13 11.52
C MET A 1 5.00 -16.10 12.18
N HIS A 2 5.14 -15.86 13.48
CA HIS A 2 4.35 -14.83 14.18
C HIS A 2 5.17 -13.55 14.29
N CYS A 3 4.54 -12.41 14.01
CA CYS A 3 5.15 -11.11 14.21
C CYS A 3 4.21 -10.20 14.99
N ARG A 4 4.78 -9.26 15.75
CA ARG A 4 4.03 -8.32 16.60
C ARG A 4 4.52 -6.89 16.38
N ALA A 5 3.59 -5.95 16.43
CA ALA A 5 3.84 -4.54 16.66
C ALA A 5 2.97 -4.08 17.84
N GLY A 6 3.45 -3.07 18.56
CA GLY A 6 2.68 -2.38 19.61
C GLY A 6 2.32 -0.97 19.16
N PHE A 7 1.22 -0.45 19.67
CA PHE A 7 0.81 0.93 19.50
C PHE A 7 0.02 1.38 20.74
N ASP A 8 0.12 2.66 21.06
CA ASP A 8 -0.62 3.26 22.17
C ASP A 8 -2.08 3.52 21.78
N THR A 9 -2.96 3.49 22.78
CA THR A 9 -4.38 3.80 22.60
C THR A 9 -4.79 4.95 23.50
N VAL A 10 -5.72 5.78 23.01
CA VAL A 10 -6.36 6.84 23.80
C VAL A 10 -7.75 6.37 24.19
N GLY A 11 -8.06 6.43 25.50
CA GLY A 11 -9.38 6.04 26.03
C GLY A 11 -10.51 6.90 25.47
N ASP A 12 -11.67 6.27 25.28
CA ASP A 12 -12.93 6.93 24.89
C ASP A 12 -12.88 7.77 23.60
N GLN A 13 -11.94 7.47 22.70
CA GLN A 13 -11.79 8.19 21.44
C GLN A 13 -11.56 7.24 20.26
N TRP A 14 -12.10 7.63 19.09
CA TRP A 14 -11.74 6.99 17.83
C TRP A 14 -10.34 7.41 17.40
N GLN A 15 -9.53 6.44 17.01
CA GLN A 15 -8.17 6.66 16.54
C GLN A 15 -7.92 5.86 15.26
N THR A 16 -7.16 6.45 14.35
CA THR A 16 -6.61 5.74 13.20
C THR A 16 -5.15 5.40 13.49
N VAL A 17 -4.86 4.09 13.55
CA VAL A 17 -3.51 3.60 13.80
C VAL A 17 -2.94 3.03 12.49
N CYS A 18 -1.82 3.60 12.04
CA CYS A 18 -1.07 3.07 10.91
C CYS A 18 0.10 2.25 11.44
N VAL A 19 0.06 0.93 11.21
CA VAL A 19 1.15 0.01 11.58
C VAL A 19 1.89 -0.40 10.30
N PRO A 20 3.10 0.12 10.03
CA PRO A 20 3.86 -0.32 8.87
C PRO A 20 4.27 -1.78 9.03
N PHE A 21 4.18 -2.59 7.98
CA PHE A 21 4.66 -3.98 8.05
C PHE A 21 6.14 -4.09 8.42
N SER A 22 6.96 -3.08 8.10
CA SER A 22 8.35 -2.99 8.54
C SER A 22 8.54 -2.82 10.06
N SER A 23 7.48 -2.47 10.79
CA SER A 23 7.51 -2.38 12.27
C SER A 23 7.20 -3.71 12.97
N LEU A 24 6.71 -4.70 12.22
CA LEU A 24 6.39 -6.03 12.76
C LEU A 24 7.67 -6.78 13.07
N LYS A 25 7.86 -7.12 14.35
CA LYS A 25 9.02 -7.87 14.83
C LYS A 25 8.70 -9.36 14.91
N PRO A 26 9.56 -10.24 14.37
CA PRO A 26 9.49 -11.68 14.58
C PRO A 26 9.42 -12.05 16.06
N ILE A 27 8.48 -12.92 16.43
CA ILE A 27 8.38 -13.44 17.80
C ILE A 27 8.28 -14.96 17.86
N PHE A 28 8.86 -15.53 18.91
CA PHE A 28 8.67 -16.92 19.34
C PHE A 28 8.33 -16.92 20.83
N GLN A 29 7.15 -17.44 21.20
CA GLN A 29 6.66 -17.45 22.58
C GLN A 29 6.78 -16.08 23.29
N ALA A 30 6.31 -15.02 22.63
CA ALA A 30 6.34 -13.63 23.10
C ALA A 30 7.74 -12.98 23.26
N ARG A 31 8.81 -13.65 22.81
CA ARG A 31 10.17 -13.09 22.76
C ARG A 31 10.55 -12.71 21.34
N THR A 32 11.22 -11.58 21.19
CA THR A 32 11.75 -11.11 19.91
C THR A 32 12.85 -12.05 19.41
N VAL A 33 12.81 -12.39 18.13
CA VAL A 33 13.86 -13.19 17.48
C VAL A 33 14.67 -12.26 16.55
N SER A 34 15.88 -11.89 16.95
CA SER A 34 16.74 -10.95 16.19
C SER A 34 17.22 -11.51 14.86
N ASP A 35 17.46 -12.82 14.82
CA ASP A 35 18.11 -13.48 13.69
C ASP A 35 17.11 -14.08 12.70
N ALA A 36 15.81 -13.76 12.87
CA ALA A 36 14.76 -14.22 11.98
C ALA A 36 14.63 -13.30 10.75
N PRO A 37 14.17 -13.82 9.60
CA PRO A 37 13.86 -13.00 8.45
C PRO A 37 12.83 -11.89 8.79
N PRO A 38 12.83 -10.76 8.06
CA PRO A 38 11.76 -9.78 8.18
C PRO A 38 10.38 -10.38 7.88
N PHE A 39 9.33 -9.73 8.38
CA PHE A 39 7.95 -10.11 8.05
C PHE A 39 7.72 -10.09 6.52
N ASP A 40 7.20 -11.18 5.98
CA ASP A 40 6.82 -11.31 4.58
C ASP A 40 5.35 -10.88 4.39
N PRO A 41 5.09 -9.72 3.75
CA PRO A 41 3.73 -9.23 3.57
C PRO A 41 2.96 -9.94 2.45
N SER A 42 3.59 -10.85 1.69
CA SER A 42 2.94 -11.55 0.58
C SER A 42 2.03 -12.71 1.04
N ASN A 43 2.18 -13.18 2.28
CA ASN A 43 1.50 -14.38 2.79
C ASN A 43 0.91 -14.15 4.20
N ILE A 44 -0.09 -13.26 4.30
CA ILE A 44 -0.79 -12.98 5.57
C ILE A 44 -1.99 -13.89 5.70
N VAL A 45 -1.98 -14.80 6.69
CA VAL A 45 -3.06 -15.78 6.91
C VAL A 45 -4.05 -15.33 7.99
N SER A 46 -3.57 -14.60 9.00
CA SER A 46 -4.38 -14.16 10.13
C SER A 46 -3.85 -12.87 10.75
N LEU A 47 -4.73 -12.17 11.47
CA LEU A 47 -4.42 -10.98 12.24
C LEU A 47 -5.07 -11.10 13.62
N GLN A 48 -4.33 -10.72 14.66
CA GLN A 48 -4.81 -10.70 16.04
C GLN A 48 -4.56 -9.31 16.65
N LEU A 49 -5.56 -8.82 17.38
CA LEU A 49 -5.44 -7.64 18.24
C LEU A 49 -5.50 -8.09 19.69
N MET A 50 -4.65 -7.49 20.54
CA MET A 50 -4.54 -7.87 21.94
C MET A 50 -4.34 -6.63 22.80
N PHE A 51 -5.21 -6.44 23.79
CA PHE A 51 -4.92 -5.57 24.93
C PHE A 51 -3.93 -6.29 25.85
N SER A 52 -2.73 -5.75 26.04
CA SER A 52 -1.62 -6.48 26.64
C SER A 52 -1.06 -5.80 27.88
N LYS A 53 -0.91 -6.60 28.95
CA LYS A 53 -0.15 -6.27 30.16
C LYS A 53 1.37 -6.25 29.94
N PHE A 54 1.83 -6.93 28.89
CA PHE A 54 3.24 -7.11 28.60
C PHE A 54 3.64 -6.46 27.27
N GLU A 55 4.71 -5.70 27.33
CA GLU A 55 5.48 -5.27 26.16
C GLU A 55 6.30 -6.43 25.59
N PHE A 56 7.17 -6.12 24.63
CA PHE A 56 8.14 -7.08 24.11
C PHE A 56 9.05 -7.61 25.23
N ASP A 57 9.41 -8.88 25.11
CA ASP A 57 10.40 -9.55 25.96
C ASP A 57 10.04 -9.56 27.45
N GLY A 58 8.74 -9.57 27.75
CA GLY A 58 8.20 -9.73 29.11
C GLY A 58 8.21 -8.47 29.98
N LYS A 59 8.56 -7.31 29.42
CA LYS A 59 8.49 -6.03 30.13
C LYS A 59 7.03 -5.68 30.44
N LEU A 60 6.75 -5.06 31.57
CA LEU A 60 5.39 -4.60 31.91
C LEU A 60 5.04 -3.35 31.10
N ASN A 61 3.80 -3.29 30.62
CA ASN A 61 3.23 -2.07 30.07
C ASN A 61 2.87 -1.12 31.22
N PRO A 62 3.53 0.05 31.35
CA PRO A 62 3.33 0.96 32.48
C PRO A 62 1.93 1.60 32.51
N THR A 63 1.20 1.60 31.38
CA THR A 63 -0.14 2.18 31.28
C THR A 63 -1.25 1.15 31.32
N PHE A 64 -0.93 -0.13 31.53
CA PHE A 64 -1.93 -1.19 31.62
C PHE A 64 -2.76 -1.08 32.90
N VAL A 65 -4.08 -1.14 32.75
CA VAL A 65 -5.03 -1.15 33.86
C VAL A 65 -5.91 -2.39 33.75
N GLU A 66 -6.01 -3.15 34.84
CA GLU A 66 -6.88 -4.32 34.91
C GLU A 66 -8.36 -3.90 34.97
N GLY A 67 -9.22 -4.61 34.26
CA GLY A 67 -10.66 -4.34 34.28
C GLY A 67 -11.35 -4.73 32.98
N ALA A 68 -12.67 -4.49 32.95
CA ALA A 68 -13.45 -4.63 31.73
C ALA A 68 -13.02 -3.56 30.72
N PHE A 69 -12.87 -3.95 29.46
CA PHE A 69 -12.55 -3.04 28.37
C PHE A 69 -13.46 -3.28 27.17
N LYS A 70 -13.55 -2.29 26.29
CA LYS A 70 -14.22 -2.39 24.99
C LYS A 70 -13.23 -1.94 23.92
N LEU A 71 -13.20 -2.66 22.80
CA LEU A 71 -12.39 -2.31 21.64
C LEU A 71 -13.28 -2.30 20.38
N PRO A 72 -14.10 -1.26 20.18
CA PRO A 72 -14.89 -1.14 18.96
C PRO A 72 -13.96 -0.93 17.76
N LEU A 73 -14.20 -1.68 16.67
CA LEU A 73 -13.45 -1.58 15.43
C LEU A 73 -14.35 -1.03 14.33
N SER A 74 -13.94 0.08 13.71
CA SER A 74 -14.67 0.66 12.59
C SER A 74 -14.27 0.01 11.26
N SER A 75 -12.97 -0.05 10.96
CA SER A 75 -12.47 -0.76 9.79
C SER A 75 -11.00 -1.17 9.94
N ILE A 76 -10.60 -2.18 9.17
CA ILE A 76 -9.21 -2.62 9.02
C ILE A 76 -8.90 -2.58 7.52
N ARG A 77 -7.82 -1.92 7.14
CA ARG A 77 -7.43 -1.74 5.73
C ARG A 77 -5.92 -1.82 5.59
N ALA A 78 -5.46 -2.41 4.49
CA ALA A 78 -4.09 -2.21 4.03
C ALA A 78 -3.97 -0.81 3.40
N TYR A 79 -2.79 -0.21 3.51
CA TYR A 79 -2.49 1.09 2.93
C TYR A 79 -1.15 1.05 2.19
N LEU A 80 -1.03 1.91 1.19
CA LEU A 80 0.23 2.15 0.50
C LEU A 80 0.96 3.29 1.21
N LYS A 81 2.30 3.22 1.23
CA LYS A 81 3.11 4.31 1.76
C LYS A 81 2.97 5.53 0.85
N GLU A 82 2.57 6.66 1.42
CA GLU A 82 2.48 7.92 0.70
C GLU A 82 3.88 8.52 0.42
N PRO A 83 4.09 9.17 -0.74
CA PRO A 83 3.12 9.35 -1.82
C PRO A 83 2.90 8.05 -2.61
N ILE A 84 1.65 7.76 -2.97
CA ILE A 84 1.35 6.67 -3.91
C ILE A 84 1.90 7.05 -5.29
N THR A 85 3.08 6.52 -5.61
CA THR A 85 3.67 6.70 -6.94
C THR A 85 2.93 5.84 -7.97
N PRO A 86 2.77 6.30 -9.22
CA PRO A 86 2.19 5.49 -10.29
C PRO A 86 2.89 4.12 -10.39
N ARG A 87 2.12 3.03 -10.29
CA ARG A 87 2.63 1.66 -10.46
C ARG A 87 2.88 1.30 -11.92
N PHE A 88 2.31 2.07 -12.83
CA PHE A 88 2.49 1.94 -14.26
C PHE A 88 2.83 3.31 -14.84
N VAL A 89 3.96 3.38 -15.54
CA VAL A 89 4.38 4.56 -16.29
C VAL A 89 4.38 4.18 -17.77
N HIS A 90 3.42 4.70 -18.52
CA HIS A 90 3.37 4.49 -19.96
C HIS A 90 4.29 5.48 -20.69
N LEU A 91 5.48 5.04 -21.08
CA LEU A 91 6.35 5.79 -21.99
C LEU A 91 5.94 5.51 -23.44
N GLY A 92 5.80 6.56 -24.26
CA GLY A 92 5.26 6.42 -25.61
C GLY A 92 5.20 7.76 -26.33
N SER A 93 5.35 7.72 -27.66
CA SER A 93 5.58 8.89 -28.54
C SER A 93 4.33 9.71 -28.88
N ALA A 94 3.15 9.34 -28.37
CA ALA A 94 1.87 9.98 -28.66
C ALA A 94 1.90 11.53 -28.71
N GLY A 95 2.59 12.17 -27.75
CA GLY A 95 2.73 13.63 -27.72
C GLY A 95 3.63 14.23 -28.81
N ALA A 96 4.62 13.47 -29.31
CA ALA A 96 5.48 13.86 -30.42
C ALA A 96 4.82 13.60 -31.78
N THR A 97 4.07 12.50 -31.89
CA THR A 97 3.47 12.08 -33.16
C THR A 97 2.22 12.87 -33.52
N ARG A 98 1.49 13.38 -32.52
CA ARG A 98 0.23 14.13 -32.68
C ARG A 98 -0.67 13.50 -33.75
N PRO A 99 -1.24 12.32 -33.49
CA PRO A 99 -2.30 11.79 -34.33
C PRO A 99 -3.34 12.89 -34.61
N ASP A 100 -3.81 12.98 -35.85
CA ASP A 100 -4.82 13.95 -36.29
C ASP A 100 -4.37 15.42 -36.40
N ARG A 101 -3.05 15.70 -36.39
CA ARG A 101 -2.57 17.05 -36.73
C ARG A 101 -2.94 17.42 -38.19
N PRO A 102 -3.33 18.68 -38.48
CA PRO A 102 -3.60 19.11 -39.84
C PRO A 102 -2.43 18.85 -40.80
N GLY A 103 -2.73 18.31 -41.99
CA GLY A 103 -1.72 18.03 -43.02
C GLY A 103 -0.87 16.77 -42.79
N LEU A 104 -1.26 15.89 -41.87
CA LEU A 104 -0.57 14.61 -41.65
C LEU A 104 -0.80 13.63 -42.81
N ASP A 105 0.25 13.37 -43.59
CA ASP A 105 0.26 12.30 -44.59
C ASP A 105 0.48 10.94 -43.92
N LEU A 106 -0.60 10.16 -43.77
CA LEU A 106 -0.60 8.83 -43.14
C LEU A 106 0.28 7.81 -43.88
N SER A 107 0.47 7.94 -45.19
CA SER A 107 1.27 6.98 -45.97
C SER A 107 2.75 6.96 -45.56
N LYS A 108 3.25 8.11 -45.10
CA LYS A 108 4.64 8.33 -44.66
C LYS A 108 4.85 8.10 -43.17
N GLN A 109 3.80 7.73 -42.43
CA GLN A 109 3.89 7.54 -40.98
C GLN A 109 4.27 6.10 -40.62
N PRO A 110 4.91 5.90 -39.45
CA PRO A 110 5.18 4.56 -38.96
C PRO A 110 3.86 3.81 -38.67
N PRO A 111 3.87 2.46 -38.69
CA PRO A 111 2.68 1.64 -38.52
C PRO A 111 1.83 1.99 -37.29
N ALA A 112 2.45 2.37 -36.17
CA ALA A 112 1.74 2.75 -34.95
C ALA A 112 0.76 3.93 -35.13
N VAL A 113 1.05 4.85 -36.06
CA VAL A 113 0.19 6.02 -36.35
C VAL A 113 -0.91 5.64 -37.32
N ARG A 114 -0.54 4.88 -38.36
CA ARG A 114 -1.48 4.42 -39.39
C ARG A 114 -2.54 3.49 -38.81
N LEU A 115 -2.12 2.65 -37.86
CA LEU A 115 -2.95 1.64 -37.21
C LEU A 115 -3.48 2.11 -35.85
N ASN A 116 -3.52 3.42 -35.58
CA ASN A 116 -3.91 3.93 -34.27
C ASN A 116 -5.32 3.48 -33.87
N LYS A 117 -6.25 3.36 -34.83
CA LYS A 117 -7.62 2.86 -34.59
C LYS A 117 -7.61 1.38 -34.19
N GLU A 118 -6.84 0.56 -34.89
CA GLU A 118 -6.68 -0.88 -34.63
C GLU A 118 -5.97 -1.14 -33.31
N LEU A 119 -5.11 -0.21 -32.88
CA LEU A 119 -4.44 -0.19 -31.58
C LEU A 119 -5.28 0.47 -30.47
N ASP A 120 -6.60 0.54 -30.64
CA ASP A 120 -7.55 1.13 -29.69
C ASP A 120 -7.19 2.57 -29.25
N PHE A 121 -6.73 3.36 -30.21
CA PHE A 121 -6.37 4.76 -30.04
C PHE A 121 -5.31 5.01 -28.95
N ILE A 122 -4.37 4.07 -28.79
CA ILE A 122 -3.28 4.18 -27.81
C ILE A 122 -2.44 5.46 -27.94
N LEU A 123 -2.30 6.01 -29.16
CA LEU A 123 -1.60 7.28 -29.38
C LEU A 123 -2.47 8.52 -29.08
N THR A 124 -3.78 8.35 -28.93
CA THR A 124 -4.72 9.41 -28.56
C THR A 124 -4.92 9.48 -27.04
N PHE A 125 -4.67 8.38 -26.33
CA PHE A 125 -4.80 8.31 -24.87
C PHE A 125 -4.06 9.43 -24.13
N LYS A 126 -2.86 9.82 -24.59
CA LYS A 126 -2.06 10.89 -23.98
C LYS A 126 -2.49 12.32 -24.37
N LEU A 127 -3.40 12.47 -25.33
CA LEU A 127 -3.90 13.77 -25.79
C LEU A 127 -5.21 14.17 -25.11
N LYS A 128 -5.90 13.24 -24.45
CA LYS A 128 -7.09 13.58 -23.65
C LYS A 128 -6.67 14.44 -22.45
N VAL A 129 -7.19 15.65 -22.38
CA VAL A 129 -7.16 16.48 -21.16
C VAL A 129 -7.89 15.69 -20.08
N SER A 130 -7.17 15.31 -19.04
CA SER A 130 -7.78 14.86 -17.79
C SER A 130 -8.55 16.04 -17.20
N TYR A 131 -9.87 15.97 -17.21
CA TYR A 131 -10.73 16.80 -16.34
C TYR A 131 -10.96 16.06 -15.03
#